data_AF-A0A9W6VGZ4-F1
#
_entry.id   AF-A0A9W6VGZ4-F1
#
_cell.length_a   1.000
_cell.length_b   1.000
_cell.length_c   1.000
_cell.angle_alpha   90.00
_cell.angle_beta   90.00
_cell.angle_gamma   90.00
#
_symmetry.space_group_name_H-M   'P 1'
#
loop_
_entity.id
_entity.type
_entity.pdbx_description
1 polymer ?
#
loop_
_entity_poly.entity_id
_entity_poly.type
_entity_poly.pdbx_seq_one_letter_code
_entity_poly.pdbx_strand_id
1 'polypeptide(L)'
;MGYLSPSERRRLAVKAIDALGAGRRDHVLLRVRCSDSHHVATVYQTEPGPVFVSVVGQRPHGNRDFVDVAHGTQGRGIEYVDLLDGAPHADDELPAHCECGAHSLSRRELRQAIDSAQRTFLIP
;
A
#
# COMPACT_ATOMS: atom_id res chain seq x y z
N MET A 1 1.87 21.45 14.24
CA MET A 1 1.36 20.25 13.55
C MET A 1 2.53 19.64 12.80
N GLY A 2 3.24 18.70 13.44
CA GLY A 2 4.41 18.07 12.84
C GLY A 2 3.97 17.07 11.78
N TYR A 3 4.48 17.20 10.57
CA TYR A 3 4.28 16.20 9.53
C TYR A 3 5.12 14.96 9.88
N LEU A 4 4.51 13.77 9.80
CA LEU A 4 5.23 12.53 10.01
C LEU A 4 6.24 12.33 8.87
N SER A 5 7.49 12.00 9.20
CA SER A 5 8.48 11.62 8.19
C SER A 5 8.04 10.33 7.46
N PRO A 6 8.55 10.06 6.25
CA PRO A 6 8.21 8.83 5.50
C PRO A 6 8.41 7.55 6.32
N SER A 7 9.50 7.47 7.08
CA SER A 7 9.81 6.32 7.94
C SER A 7 8.83 6.17 9.11
N GLU A 8 8.39 7.28 9.72
CA GLU A 8 7.39 7.26 10.79
C GLU A 8 6.02 6.86 10.27
N ARG A 9 5.61 7.38 9.10
CA ARG A 9 4.36 7.01 8.42
C ARG A 9 4.32 5.51 8.14
N ARG A 10 5.39 4.97 7.56
CA ARG A 10 5.52 3.54 7.30
C ARG A 10 5.47 2.72 8.58
N ARG A 11 6.18 3.13 9.63
CA ARG A 11 6.17 2.42 10.92
C ARG A 11 4.78 2.39 11.55
N LEU A 12 4.05 3.51 11.50
CA LEU A 12 2.67 3.60 11.98
C LEU A 12 1.72 2.76 11.13
N ALA A 13 1.87 2.80 9.81
CA ALA A 13 1.06 2.03 8.88
C ALA A 13 1.21 0.51 9.10
N VAL A 14 2.44 0.04 9.27
CA VAL A 14 2.72 -1.38 9.61
C VAL A 14 2.06 -1.75 10.93
N LYS A 15 2.23 -0.94 11.98
CA LYS A 15 1.60 -1.20 13.28
C LYS A 15 0.06 -1.22 13.20
N ALA A 16 -0.51 -0.34 12.39
CA ALA A 16 -1.95 -0.25 12.21
C ALA A 16 -2.52 -1.47 11.47
N ILE A 17 -1.82 -1.97 10.44
CA ILE A 17 -2.19 -3.20 9.75
C ILE A 17 -2.05 -4.43 10.66
N ASP A 18 -0.98 -4.49 11.44
CA ASP A 18 -0.79 -5.56 12.44
C ASP A 18 -1.93 -5.57 13.47
N ALA A 19 -2.35 -4.39 13.94
CA ALA A 19 -3.47 -4.25 14.87
C ALA A 19 -4.82 -4.72 14.31
N LEU A 20 -5.05 -4.66 12.99
CA LEU A 20 -6.25 -5.22 12.36
C LEU A 20 -6.30 -6.76 12.43
N GLY A 21 -5.14 -7.41 12.52
CA GLY A 21 -5.01 -8.86 12.62
C GLY A 21 -5.80 -9.63 11.53
N ALA A 22 -6.47 -10.72 11.95
CA ALA A 22 -7.27 -11.55 11.05
C ALA A 22 -8.50 -10.83 10.45
N GLY A 23 -8.93 -9.71 11.05
CA GLY A 23 -10.07 -8.91 10.62
C GLY A 23 -9.79 -7.97 9.45
N ARG A 24 -8.54 -7.87 8.98
CA ARG A 24 -8.10 -6.88 7.96
C ARG A 24 -9.01 -6.80 6.73
N ARG A 25 -9.61 -7.91 6.30
CA ARG A 25 -10.45 -7.98 5.09
C ARG A 25 -11.75 -7.18 5.20
N ASP A 26 -12.26 -6.99 6.41
CA ASP A 26 -13.49 -6.21 6.65
C ASP A 26 -13.23 -4.70 6.53
N HIS A 27 -11.99 -4.29 6.78
CA HIS A 27 -11.55 -2.90 6.72
C HIS A 27 -11.06 -2.47 5.33
N VAL A 28 -11.37 -3.19 4.26
CA VAL A 28 -10.90 -2.84 2.91
C VAL A 28 -11.68 -1.64 2.38
N LEU A 29 -10.99 -0.53 2.12
CA LEU A 29 -11.55 0.67 1.50
C LEU A 29 -11.51 0.59 -0.02
N LEU A 30 -10.34 0.22 -0.57
CA LEU A 30 -10.09 0.26 -2.00
C LEU A 30 -9.21 -0.91 -2.42
N ARG A 31 -9.57 -1.58 -3.51
CA ARG A 31 -8.73 -2.60 -4.14
C ARG A 31 -8.18 -2.08 -5.45
N VAL A 32 -6.86 -2.12 -5.61
CA VAL A 32 -6.20 -1.72 -6.85
C VAL A 32 -5.90 -2.96 -7.68
N ARG A 33 -6.32 -2.93 -8.94
CA ARG A 33 -6.11 -4.02 -9.91
C ARG A 33 -5.59 -3.46 -11.23
N CYS A 34 -4.81 -4.24 -11.96
CA CYS A 34 -4.44 -3.88 -13.32
C CYS A 34 -5.57 -4.20 -14.32
N SER A 35 -5.40 -3.77 -15.56
CA SER A 35 -6.27 -4.05 -16.70
C SER A 35 -6.48 -5.56 -16.94
N ASP A 36 -5.46 -6.38 -16.70
CA ASP A 36 -5.54 -7.86 -16.71
C ASP A 36 -6.19 -8.46 -15.44
N SER A 37 -6.76 -7.65 -14.56
CA SER A 37 -7.38 -8.06 -13.30
C SER A 37 -6.44 -8.68 -12.25
N HIS A 38 -5.12 -8.58 -12.42
CA HIS A 38 -4.18 -8.93 -11.35
C HIS A 38 -4.31 -7.99 -10.16
N HIS A 39 -4.10 -8.52 -8.97
CA HIS A 39 -4.05 -7.72 -7.75
C HIS A 39 -2.75 -6.91 -7.72
N VAL A 40 -2.88 -5.60 -7.51
CA VAL A 40 -1.74 -4.67 -7.48
C VAL A 40 -1.53 -4.18 -6.04
N ALA A 41 -2.59 -3.72 -5.39
CA ALA A 41 -2.54 -3.18 -4.04
C ALA A 41 -3.91 -3.18 -3.36
N THR A 42 -3.93 -2.91 -2.06
CA THR A 42 -5.17 -2.73 -1.29
C THR A 42 -4.98 -1.65 -0.24
N VAL A 43 -6.02 -0.83 -0.08
CA VAL A 43 -6.10 0.19 0.96
C VAL A 43 -7.03 -0.30 2.05
N TYR A 44 -6.56 -0.23 3.29
CA TYR A 44 -7.30 -0.59 4.49
C TYR A 44 -7.63 0.66 5.31
N GLN A 45 -8.83 0.71 5.88
CA GLN A 45 -9.17 1.68 6.90
C GLN A 45 -8.51 1.26 8.21
N THR A 46 -7.70 2.15 8.79
CA THR A 46 -7.14 1.95 10.12
C THR A 46 -7.41 3.17 10.99
N GLU A 47 -7.28 3.03 12.31
CA GLU A 47 -7.45 4.14 13.26
C GLU A 47 -6.61 5.40 12.92
N PRO A 48 -5.31 5.31 12.58
CA PRO A 48 -4.53 6.48 12.20
C PRO A 48 -4.87 7.01 10.79
N GLY A 49 -5.65 6.29 9.99
CA GLY A 49 -6.06 6.70 8.65
C GLY A 49 -6.02 5.56 7.63
N PRO A 50 -6.27 5.86 6.34
CA PRO A 50 -6.19 4.86 5.28
C PRO A 50 -4.74 4.40 5.06
N VAL A 51 -4.50 3.10 5.13
CA VAL A 51 -3.18 2.48 4.91
C VAL A 51 -3.15 1.74 3.59
N PHE A 52 -2.18 2.08 2.76
CA PHE A 52 -1.88 1.40 1.51
C PHE A 52 -0.95 0.22 1.74
N VAL A 53 -1.29 -0.91 1.13
CA VAL A 53 -0.49 -2.14 1.14
C VAL A 53 -0.36 -2.64 -0.29
N SER A 54 0.88 -2.76 -0.76
CA SER A 54 1.22 -3.38 -2.04
C SER A 54 2.33 -4.41 -1.84
N VAL A 55 2.56 -5.22 -2.86
CA VAL A 55 3.75 -6.05 -2.95
C VAL A 55 4.73 -5.35 -3.88
N VAL A 56 5.99 -5.22 -3.48
CA VAL A 56 7.09 -4.73 -4.32
C VAL A 56 8.12 -5.84 -4.51
N GLY A 57 8.20 -6.34 -5.75
CA GLY A 57 9.31 -7.17 -6.24
C GLY A 57 8.97 -8.62 -6.63
N GLN A 58 9.52 -9.02 -7.78
CA GLN A 58 10.34 -10.24 -7.93
C GLN A 58 11.76 -9.74 -8.27
N ARG A 59 12.79 -10.12 -7.50
CA ARG A 59 14.12 -9.46 -7.46
C ARG A 59 14.74 -9.14 -8.84
N PRO A 60 15.25 -7.91 -9.10
CA PRO A 60 16.51 -7.72 -9.80
C PRO A 60 17.64 -7.65 -8.77
N HIS A 61 18.75 -8.34 -9.04
CA HIS A 61 19.92 -8.39 -8.16
C HIS A 61 20.50 -6.99 -7.92
N GLY A 62 20.16 -6.37 -6.78
CA GLY A 62 20.61 -5.01 -6.48
C GLY A 62 20.31 -4.58 -5.04
N ASN A 63 21.08 -5.14 -4.12
CA ASN A 63 21.57 -4.57 -2.85
C ASN A 63 20.73 -3.51 -2.05
N ARG A 64 20.52 -3.87 -0.78
CA ARG A 64 20.35 -3.05 0.45
C ARG A 64 18.96 -2.56 0.92
N ASP A 65 18.58 -3.19 2.06
CA ASP A 65 17.90 -2.64 3.24
C ASP A 65 16.41 -2.28 3.15
N PHE A 66 15.52 -3.29 3.09
CA PHE A 66 14.18 -3.14 3.65
C PHE A 66 13.74 -4.37 4.44
N VAL A 67 13.25 -4.07 5.66
CA VAL A 67 13.00 -4.98 6.78
C VAL A 67 11.97 -6.04 6.41
N ASP A 68 12.34 -7.30 6.61
CA ASP A 68 11.47 -8.48 6.52
C ASP A 68 10.45 -8.45 7.66
N VAL A 69 9.16 -8.40 7.32
CA VAL A 69 8.07 -8.73 8.24
C VAL A 69 7.19 -9.73 7.51
N ALA A 70 7.58 -11.00 7.55
CA ALA A 70 6.72 -12.10 7.13
C ALA A 70 5.47 -12.18 8.02
N HIS A 71 4.31 -12.52 7.45
CA HIS A 71 3.44 -13.66 7.85
C HIS A 71 2.25 -13.78 6.87
N GLY A 72 2.27 -14.81 6.01
CA GLY A 72 1.04 -15.35 5.41
C GLY A 72 1.06 -15.69 3.92
N THR A 73 1.72 -16.80 3.58
CA THR A 73 1.42 -17.70 2.44
C THR A 73 1.50 -17.15 1.00
N GLN A 74 2.48 -17.71 0.27
CA GLN A 74 2.56 -17.86 -1.19
C GLN A 74 2.81 -16.60 -2.05
N GLY A 75 4.10 -16.29 -2.31
CA GLY A 75 4.50 -15.57 -3.53
C GLY A 75 5.56 -14.46 -3.41
N ARG A 76 6.80 -14.79 -3.00
CA ARG A 76 8.08 -14.16 -3.41
C ARG A 76 8.15 -12.62 -3.65
N GLY A 77 7.53 -11.78 -2.82
CA GLY A 77 7.67 -10.31 -2.88
C GLY A 77 7.77 -9.66 -1.49
N ILE A 78 8.27 -8.42 -1.42
CA ILE A 78 8.36 -7.65 -0.17
C ILE A 78 7.08 -6.82 -0.04
N GLU A 79 6.38 -6.88 1.09
CA GLU A 79 5.21 -6.02 1.32
C GLU A 79 5.66 -4.57 1.57
N TYR A 80 5.13 -3.65 0.77
CA TYR A 80 5.26 -2.22 0.96
C TYR A 80 3.98 -1.69 1.61
N VAL A 81 4.15 -1.04 2.76
CA VAL A 81 3.04 -0.53 3.58
C VAL A 81 3.29 0.94 3.87
N ASP A 82 2.32 1.81 3.60
CA ASP A 82 2.44 3.25 3.80
C ASP A 82 1.09 3.90 4.15
N LEU A 83 1.11 4.97 4.94
CA LEU A 83 -0.11 5.69 5.33
C LEU A 83 -0.51 6.67 4.21
N LEU A 84 -1.73 6.62 3.67
CA LEU A 84 -2.19 7.58 2.66
C LEU A 84 -2.44 8.99 3.24
N ASP A 85 -2.51 9.12 4.56
CA ASP A 85 -2.45 10.41 5.22
C ASP A 85 -1.00 10.89 5.30
N GLY A 86 -0.55 11.49 4.21
CA GLY A 86 0.74 12.17 4.09
C GLY A 86 0.55 13.68 4.06
N ALA A 87 1.61 14.40 4.42
CA ALA A 87 1.68 15.84 4.18
C ALA A 87 1.37 16.17 2.70
N PRO A 88 0.82 17.36 2.39
CA PRO A 88 0.51 17.75 1.00
C PRO A 88 1.74 17.83 0.06
N HIS A 89 2.95 17.69 0.59
CA HIS A 89 4.22 17.66 -0.15
C HIS A 89 4.96 16.32 -0.02
N ALA A 90 4.34 15.30 0.58
CA ALA A 90 4.96 13.98 0.67
C ALA A 90 4.95 13.31 -0.70
N ASP A 91 6.04 12.62 -1.03
CA ASP A 91 6.22 11.88 -2.29
C ASP A 91 4.96 11.11 -2.67
N ASP A 92 4.32 11.52 -3.75
CA ASP A 92 2.99 11.08 -4.15
C ASP A 92 3.02 9.72 -4.84
N GLU A 93 4.19 9.18 -5.16
CA GLU A 93 4.34 7.93 -5.89
C GLU A 93 4.50 6.75 -4.92
N LEU A 94 3.57 5.80 -5.04
CA LEU A 94 3.53 4.58 -4.26
C LEU A 94 3.92 3.41 -5.16
N PRO A 95 5.02 2.70 -4.88
CA PRO A 95 5.42 1.56 -5.67
C PRO A 95 4.47 0.39 -5.43
N ALA A 96 4.08 -0.26 -6.50
CA ALA A 96 3.32 -1.50 -6.48
C ALA A 96 3.85 -2.44 -7.56
N HIS A 97 3.57 -3.73 -7.42
CA HIS A 97 3.95 -4.74 -8.38
C HIS A 97 2.82 -5.74 -8.53
N CYS A 98 2.52 -6.11 -9.76
CA CYS A 98 1.64 -7.23 -10.08
C CYS A 98 2.33 -8.16 -11.08
N GLU A 99 1.66 -9.21 -11.53
CA GLU A 99 2.24 -10.15 -12.49
C GLU A 99 2.57 -9.50 -13.85
N CYS A 100 1.92 -8.38 -14.18
CA CYS A 100 2.24 -7.57 -15.37
C CYS A 100 3.52 -6.74 -15.23
N GLY A 101 4.02 -6.53 -14.01
CA GLY A 101 5.24 -5.77 -13.73
C GLY A 101 5.12 -4.77 -12.59
N ALA A 102 6.09 -3.85 -12.51
CA ALA A 102 6.10 -2.76 -11.54
C ALA A 102 5.19 -1.61 -12.02
N HIS A 103 4.40 -1.08 -11.11
CA HIS A 103 3.50 0.06 -11.31
C HIS A 103 3.77 1.13 -10.26
N SER A 104 3.70 2.39 -10.65
CA SER A 104 3.67 3.53 -9.73
C SER A 104 2.22 4.01 -9.60
N LEU A 105 1.73 4.12 -8.37
CA LEU A 105 0.39 4.60 -8.07
C LEU A 105 0.47 5.98 -7.41
N SER A 106 -0.41 6.90 -7.78
CA SER A 106 -0.46 8.20 -7.11
C SER A 106 -1.30 8.15 -5.83
N ARG A 107 -0.72 8.57 -4.70
CA ARG A 107 -1.39 8.66 -3.40
C ARG A 107 -2.64 9.55 -3.48
N ARG A 108 -2.54 10.68 -4.18
CA ARG A 108 -3.67 11.59 -4.42
C ARG A 108 -4.81 10.93 -5.18
N GLU A 109 -4.53 10.15 -6.22
CA GLU A 109 -5.57 9.45 -7.00
C GLU A 109 -6.27 8.39 -6.15
N LEU A 110 -5.52 7.61 -5.36
CA LEU A 110 -6.10 6.64 -4.44
C LEU A 110 -7.00 7.32 -3.40
N ARG A 111 -6.56 8.47 -2.86
CA ARG A 111 -7.34 9.26 -1.90
C ARG A 111 -8.59 9.84 -2.53
N GLN A 112 -8.52 10.35 -3.75
CA GLN A 112 -9.68 10.80 -4.52
C GLN A 112 -10.65 9.65 -4.81
N ALA A 113 -10.15 8.46 -5.12
CA ALA A 113 -10.98 7.27 -5.34
C ALA A 113 -11.73 6.88 -4.05
N ILE A 114 -11.05 6.93 -2.90
CA ILE A 114 -11.67 6.69 -1.59
C ILE A 114 -12.75 7.74 -1.27
N ASP A 115 -12.45 9.03 -1.50
CA ASP A 115 -13.39 10.14 -1.30
C ASP A 115 -14.63 10.00 -2.21
N SER A 116 -14.41 9.52 -3.44
CA SER A 116 -15.47 9.18 -4.40
C SER A 116 -16.22 7.87 -4.07
N ALA A 117 -15.98 7.27 -2.90
CA ALA A 117 -16.53 5.99 -2.45
C ALA A 117 -16.31 4.83 -3.44
N GLN A 118 -15.23 4.87 -4.23
CA GLN A 118 -14.86 3.79 -5.13
C GLN A 118 -14.30 2.61 -4.32
N ARG A 119 -14.75 1.39 -4.65
CA ARG A 119 -14.27 0.15 -4.02
C ARG A 119 -13.13 -0.51 -4.80
N THR A 120 -13.01 -0.18 -6.08
CA THR A 120 -12.02 -0.75 -7.00
C THR A 120 -11.41 0.36 -7.82
N PHE A 121 -10.08 0.40 -7.87
CA PHE A 121 -9.30 1.28 -8.75
C PHE A 121 -8.59 0.43 -9.79
N LEU A 122 -8.81 0.74 -11.07
CA LEU A 122 -8.18 0.03 -12.18
C LEU A 122 -7.01 0.86 -12.69
N ILE A 123 -5.85 0.26 -12.76
CA ILE A 123 -4.70 0.84 -13.46
C ILE A 123 -4.58 0.25 -14.87
N PRO A 124 -4.23 1.10 -15.86
CA PRO A 124 -4.02 0.65 -17.23
C PRO A 124 -2.84 -0.31 -17.34
#